data_AF-A0A1Y5SPS8-F1
#
_entry.id   AF-A0A1Y5SPS8-F1
#
_cell.length_a   1.000
_cell.length_b   1.000
_cell.length_c   1.000
_cell.angle_alpha   90.00
_cell.angle_beta   90.00
_cell.angle_gamma   90.00
#
_symmetry.space_group_name_H-M   'P 1'
#
loop_
_entity.id
_entity.type
_entity.pdbx_description
1 polymer ?
#
loop_
_entity_poly.entity_id
_entity_poly.type
_entity_poly.pdbx_seq_one_letter_code
_entity_poly.pdbx_strand_id
1 'polypeptide(L)'
;MTFATTLPGLPEQFDAHPFMIVPDCNRDEKGAALRCAWILLSSMIKLRPDVVISTGALPGVIALAIGRVLGARTIWVDSVANAEEMSSSGRLARRFAHLWLSQWEHVAKASGAEYAGAVL
;
A
#
# COMPACT_ATOMS: atom_id res chain seq x y z
N MET A 1 -2.75 1.91 15.62
CA MET A 1 -2.44 1.59 14.21
C MET A 1 -3.57 0.71 13.70
N THR A 2 -4.11 0.99 12.52
CA THR A 2 -5.20 0.20 11.93
C THR A 2 -4.68 -0.54 10.71
N PHE A 3 -4.95 -1.83 10.60
CA PHE A 3 -4.51 -2.66 9.48
C PHE A 3 -5.59 -2.80 8.42
N ALA A 4 -5.18 -2.88 7.16
CA ALA A 4 -6.08 -3.19 6.05
C ALA A 4 -5.47 -4.35 5.25
N THR A 5 -6.27 -5.37 4.98
CA THR A 5 -5.82 -6.55 4.23
C THR A 5 -6.91 -7.06 3.29
N THR A 6 -6.51 -7.75 2.23
CA THR A 6 -7.42 -8.48 1.35
C THR A 6 -7.69 -9.91 1.83
N LEU A 7 -6.92 -10.39 2.81
CA LEU A 7 -6.94 -11.78 3.27
C LEU A 7 -7.76 -11.92 4.57
N PRO A 8 -8.95 -12.56 4.53
CA PRO A 8 -9.71 -12.87 5.74
C PRO A 8 -8.93 -13.84 6.65
N GLY A 9 -9.04 -13.67 7.97
CA GLY A 9 -8.38 -14.56 8.93
C GLY A 9 -6.89 -14.25 9.17
N LEU A 10 -6.26 -13.46 8.29
CA LEU A 10 -4.86 -13.06 8.46
C LEU A 10 -4.65 -12.18 9.71
N PRO A 11 -5.48 -11.15 9.96
CA PRO A 11 -5.29 -10.31 11.14
C PRO A 11 -5.38 -11.11 12.44
N GLU A 12 -6.30 -12.07 12.52
CA GLU A 12 -6.50 -12.93 13.69
C GLU A 12 -5.31 -13.86 13.94
N GLN A 13 -4.66 -14.36 12.88
CA GLN A 13 -3.45 -15.17 13.01
C GLN A 13 -2.28 -14.41 13.65
N PHE A 14 -2.25 -13.09 13.47
CA PHE A 14 -1.16 -12.21 13.95
C PHE A 14 -1.61 -11.26 15.08
N ASP A 15 -2.81 -11.46 15.65
CA ASP A 15 -3.42 -10.58 16.66
C ASP A 15 -3.41 -9.08 16.27
N ALA A 16 -3.57 -8.81 14.97
CA ALA A 16 -3.44 -7.49 14.38
C ALA A 16 -4.77 -6.73 14.44
N HIS A 17 -5.06 -6.11 15.59
CA HIS A 17 -6.27 -5.31 15.81
C HIS A 17 -5.96 -3.83 16.13
N PRO A 18 -6.81 -2.88 15.70
CA PRO A 18 -7.98 -3.04 14.83
C PRO A 18 -7.61 -3.27 13.35
N PHE A 19 -8.47 -3.96 12.61
CA PHE A 19 -8.30 -4.20 11.17
C PHE A 19 -9.57 -3.98 10.36
N MET A 20 -9.41 -3.88 9.04
CA MET A 20 -10.49 -3.92 8.06
C MET A 20 -10.13 -4.84 6.89
N ILE A 21 -11.11 -5.58 6.39
CA ILE A 21 -10.97 -6.36 5.16
C ILE A 21 -11.40 -5.50 3.98
N VAL A 22 -10.54 -5.44 2.96
CA VAL A 22 -10.83 -4.76 1.70
C VAL A 22 -10.94 -5.78 0.57
N PRO A 23 -11.78 -5.55 -0.45
CA PRO A 23 -11.80 -6.41 -1.63
C PRO A 23 -10.43 -6.48 -2.28
N ASP A 24 -10.02 -7.69 -2.65
CA ASP A 24 -8.90 -7.84 -3.58
C ASP A 24 -9.31 -7.31 -4.95
N CYS A 25 -8.36 -6.74 -5.67
CA CYS A 25 -8.56 -6.26 -7.01
C CYS A 25 -7.24 -6.15 -7.77
N ASN A 26 -7.31 -6.34 -9.07
CA ASN A 26 -6.19 -6.10 -9.99
C ASN A 26 -6.56 -5.06 -11.05
N ARG A 27 -5.63 -4.81 -12.00
CA ARG A 27 -5.78 -3.77 -13.03
C ARG A 27 -6.90 -4.06 -14.02
N ASP A 28 -7.25 -5.33 -14.21
CA ASP A 28 -8.25 -5.78 -15.19
C ASP A 28 -9.66 -5.78 -14.58
N GLU A 29 -9.77 -5.89 -13.26
CA GLU A 29 -11.02 -5.95 -12.51
C GLU A 29 -11.52 -4.57 -12.06
N LYS A 30 -11.89 -3.72 -13.02
CA LYS A 30 -12.34 -2.33 -12.75
C LYS A 30 -13.46 -2.23 -11.71
N GLY A 31 -14.42 -3.15 -11.73
CA GLY A 31 -15.53 -3.19 -10.77
C GLY A 31 -15.07 -3.48 -9.34
N ALA A 32 -14.15 -4.42 -9.16
CA ALA A 32 -13.56 -4.73 -7.86
C ALA A 32 -12.68 -3.57 -7.36
N ALA A 33 -11.90 -2.94 -8.26
CA ALA A 33 -11.09 -1.78 -7.94
C ALA A 33 -11.92 -0.58 -7.47
N LEU A 34 -13.05 -0.30 -8.12
CA LEU A 34 -13.99 0.75 -7.69
C LEU A 34 -14.59 0.45 -6.31
N ARG A 35 -14.99 -0.81 -6.07
CA ARG A 35 -15.51 -1.23 -4.76
C ARG A 35 -14.45 -1.09 -3.66
N CYS A 36 -13.22 -1.51 -3.95
CA CYS A 36 -12.07 -1.39 -3.04
C CYS A 36 -11.81 0.09 -2.72
N ALA A 37 -11.76 0.96 -3.74
CA ALA A 37 -11.59 2.39 -3.56
C ALA A 37 -12.70 3.02 -2.71
N TRP A 38 -13.96 2.64 -2.92
CA TRP A 38 -15.08 3.15 -2.11
C TRP A 38 -14.98 2.76 -0.63
N ILE A 39 -14.64 1.49 -0.35
CA ILE A 39 -14.49 0.99 1.02
C ILE A 39 -13.31 1.69 1.71
N LEU A 40 -12.16 1.79 1.02
CA LEU A 40 -10.99 2.51 1.54
C LEU A 40 -11.31 3.98 1.79
N LEU A 41 -11.94 4.67 0.85
CA LEU A 41 -12.29 6.09 0.97
C LEU A 41 -13.20 6.35 2.17
N SER A 42 -14.31 5.60 2.27
CA SER A 42 -15.27 5.77 3.37
C SER A 42 -14.66 5.44 4.73
N SER A 43 -13.75 4.47 4.78
CA SER A 43 -13.05 4.09 6.01
C SER A 43 -12.00 5.12 6.42
N MET A 44 -11.22 5.65 5.47
CA MET A 44 -10.18 6.63 5.74
C MET A 44 -10.75 8.01 6.10
N ILE A 45 -11.92 8.39 5.57
CA ILE A 45 -12.63 9.61 6.01
C ILE A 45 -13.03 9.53 7.49
N LYS A 46 -13.40 8.33 7.97
CA LYS A 46 -13.75 8.09 9.37
C LYS A 46 -12.52 7.96 10.25
N LEU A 47 -11.53 7.18 9.82
CA LEU A 47 -10.29 6.92 10.56
C LEU A 47 -9.39 8.16 10.66
N ARG A 48 -9.41 9.01 9.62
CA ARG A 48 -8.56 10.21 9.47
C ARG A 48 -7.07 9.91 9.73
N PRO A 49 -6.44 9.03 8.92
CA PRO A 49 -5.06 8.66 9.15
C PRO A 49 -4.11 9.84 8.91
N ASP A 50 -3.17 10.07 9.83
CA ASP A 50 -2.07 11.00 9.61
C ASP A 50 -1.03 10.44 8.63
N VAL A 51 -0.88 9.11 8.61
CA VAL A 51 0.08 8.38 7.76
C VAL A 51 -0.57 7.10 7.20
N VAL A 52 -0.30 6.80 5.94
CA VAL A 52 -0.67 5.55 5.26
C VAL A 52 0.60 4.87 4.77
N ILE A 53 0.82 3.63 5.18
CA ILE A 53 1.97 2.81 4.77
C ILE A 53 1.44 1.62 3.99
N SER A 54 2.04 1.31 2.83
CA SER A 54 1.63 0.17 2.02
C SER A 54 2.81 -0.55 1.38
N THR A 55 2.72 -1.88 1.38
CA THR A 55 3.51 -2.81 0.55
C THR A 55 2.61 -3.70 -0.34
N GLY A 56 1.28 -3.53 -0.22
CA GLY A 56 0.30 -4.36 -0.94
C GLY A 56 0.22 -4.04 -2.42
N ALA A 57 -0.49 -4.88 -3.20
CA ALA A 57 -0.70 -4.70 -4.64
C ALA A 57 -1.60 -3.48 -4.99
N LEU A 58 -2.49 -3.60 -5.97
CA LEU A 58 -3.35 -2.47 -6.38
C LEU A 58 -4.18 -1.86 -5.24
N PRO A 59 -4.77 -2.62 -4.29
CA PRO A 59 -5.45 -2.04 -3.13
C PRO A 59 -4.56 -1.10 -2.31
N GLY A 60 -3.28 -1.44 -2.16
CA GLY A 60 -2.29 -0.63 -1.46
C GLY A 60 -2.02 0.69 -2.15
N VAL A 61 -1.89 0.67 -3.48
CA VAL A 61 -1.73 1.89 -4.30
C VAL A 61 -2.96 2.79 -4.19
N ILE A 62 -4.17 2.21 -4.22
CA ILE A 62 -5.43 2.94 -4.03
C ILE A 62 -5.46 3.60 -2.65
N ALA A 63 -5.07 2.88 -1.59
CA ALA A 63 -5.01 3.43 -0.23
C ALA A 63 -4.04 4.62 -0.13
N LEU A 64 -2.86 4.54 -0.76
CA LEU A 64 -1.93 5.68 -0.79
C LEU A 64 -2.50 6.87 -1.58
N ALA A 65 -3.14 6.62 -2.71
CA ALA A 65 -3.75 7.67 -3.51
C ALA A 65 -4.83 8.43 -2.72
N ILE A 66 -5.74 7.69 -2.06
CA ILE A 66 -6.78 8.25 -1.21
C ILE A 66 -6.17 8.99 -0.02
N GLY A 67 -5.21 8.39 0.68
CA GLY A 67 -4.53 9.00 1.81
C GLY A 67 -3.90 10.35 1.44
N ARG A 68 -3.20 10.39 0.31
CA ARG A 68 -2.60 11.62 -0.21
C ARG A 68 -3.65 12.71 -0.50
N VAL A 69 -4.79 12.35 -1.09
CA VAL A 69 -5.89 13.29 -1.34
C VAL A 69 -6.50 13.81 -0.04
N LEU A 70 -6.59 12.96 0.99
CA LEU A 70 -7.09 13.34 2.32
C LEU A 70 -6.05 14.09 3.19
N GLY A 71 -4.85 14.34 2.66
CA GLY A 71 -3.79 15.08 3.36
C GLY A 71 -2.86 14.23 4.23
N ALA A 72 -3.00 12.91 4.23
CA ALA A 72 -2.12 12.01 4.97
C ALA A 72 -0.72 11.97 4.32
N ARG A 73 0.31 11.75 5.16
CA ARG A 73 1.62 11.31 4.66
C ARG A 73 1.50 9.88 4.14
N THR A 74 2.26 9.56 3.11
CA THR A 74 2.11 8.29 2.39
C THR A 74 3.47 7.67 2.16
N ILE A 75 3.59 6.41 2.55
CA ILE A 75 4.83 5.65 2.48
C ILE A 75 4.55 4.37 1.69
N TRP A 76 5.35 4.16 0.66
CA TRP A 76 5.40 2.89 -0.04
C TRP A 76 6.66 2.15 0.35
N VAL A 77 6.53 0.87 0.68
CA VAL A 77 7.64 -0.05 0.89
C VAL A 77 7.50 -1.17 -0.12
N ASP A 78 8.39 -1.21 -1.12
CA ASP A 78 8.31 -2.26 -2.12
C ASP A 78 8.59 -3.64 -1.49
N SER A 79 7.85 -4.65 -1.94
CA SER A 79 7.93 -5.98 -1.34
C SER A 79 9.35 -6.57 -1.51
N VAL A 80 9.83 -7.23 -0.46
CA VAL A 80 11.14 -7.91 -0.43
C VAL A 80 11.26 -8.96 -1.54
N ALA A 81 10.14 -9.47 -2.06
CA ALA A 81 10.11 -10.42 -3.16
C ALA A 81 10.58 -9.82 -4.51
N ASN A 82 10.59 -8.48 -4.66
CA ASN A 82 11.00 -7.83 -5.91
C ASN A 82 12.49 -7.49 -5.87
N ALA A 83 13.32 -8.53 -5.96
CA ALA A 83 14.78 -8.40 -5.88
C ALA A 83 15.40 -7.73 -7.10
N GLU A 84 14.80 -7.85 -8.29
CA GLU A 84 15.43 -7.45 -9.55
C GLU A 84 15.01 -6.05 -10.03
N GLU A 85 13.72 -5.70 -9.86
CA GLU A 85 13.18 -4.40 -10.26
C GLU A 85 12.02 -3.97 -9.37
N MET A 86 11.75 -2.66 -9.33
CA MET A 86 10.63 -2.09 -8.58
C MET A 86 9.31 -2.69 -9.06
N SER A 87 8.47 -3.19 -8.14
CA SER A 87 7.22 -3.85 -8.51
C SER A 87 6.31 -2.99 -9.37
N SER A 88 5.43 -3.63 -10.15
CA SER A 88 4.48 -2.91 -11.01
C SER A 88 3.57 -1.97 -10.21
N SER A 89 3.18 -2.35 -9.00
CA SER A 89 2.42 -1.53 -8.06
C SER A 89 3.29 -0.44 -7.44
N GLY A 90 4.56 -0.73 -7.14
CA GLY A 90 5.53 0.25 -6.66
C GLY A 90 5.76 1.37 -7.65
N ARG A 91 5.89 1.04 -8.94
CA ARG A 91 5.96 2.05 -10.02
C ARG A 91 4.74 2.97 -10.05
N LEU A 92 3.53 2.43 -9.83
CA LEU A 92 2.31 3.24 -9.72
C LEU A 92 2.28 4.09 -8.44
N ALA A 93 2.72 3.50 -7.32
CA ALA A 93 2.75 4.15 -6.01
C ALA A 93 3.66 5.38 -5.98
N ARG A 94 4.69 5.45 -6.84
CA ARG A 94 5.60 6.61 -6.95
C ARG A 94 4.87 7.95 -7.02
N ARG A 95 3.73 8.02 -7.71
CA ARG A 95 2.97 9.27 -7.87
C ARG A 95 2.28 9.72 -6.57
N PHE A 96 2.02 8.76 -5.67
CA PHE A 96 1.22 8.96 -4.47
C PHE A 96 2.02 8.83 -3.18
N ALA A 97 3.23 8.31 -3.21
CA ALA A 97 4.09 8.16 -2.05
C ALA A 97 4.88 9.47 -1.80
N HIS A 98 4.89 9.92 -0.54
CA HIS A 98 5.85 10.92 -0.08
C HIS A 98 7.23 10.28 0.16
N LEU A 99 7.24 9.04 0.67
CA LEU A 99 8.44 8.23 0.84
C LEU A 99 8.26 6.94 0.03
N TRP A 100 9.17 6.70 -0.90
CA TRP A 100 9.09 5.59 -1.86
C TRP A 100 10.32 4.73 -1.72
N LEU A 101 10.17 3.59 -1.04
CA LEU A 101 11.29 2.76 -0.57
C LEU A 101 11.44 1.48 -1.39
N SER A 102 12.68 1.05 -1.57
CA SER A 102 13.05 -0.30 -1.99
C SER A 102 13.93 -0.96 -0.94
N GLN A 103 13.77 -2.28 -0.79
CA GLN A 103 14.54 -3.11 0.14
C GLN A 103 15.80 -3.71 -0.49
N TRP A 104 16.05 -3.43 -1.78
CA TRP A 104 17.23 -3.87 -2.52
C TRP A 104 17.99 -2.65 -3.03
N GLU A 105 19.25 -2.53 -2.66
CA GLU A 105 20.06 -1.33 -2.94
C GLU A 105 20.16 -1.04 -4.45
N HIS A 106 20.39 -2.07 -5.24
CA HIS A 106 20.51 -1.94 -6.69
C HIS A 106 19.17 -1.57 -7.36
N VAL A 107 18.04 -2.08 -6.85
CA VAL A 107 16.69 -1.68 -7.31
C VAL A 107 16.38 -0.24 -6.93
N ALA A 108 16.71 0.17 -5.71
CA ALA A 108 16.58 1.56 -5.26
C ALA A 108 17.35 2.50 -6.20
N LYS A 109 18.62 2.17 -6.47
CA LYS A 109 19.49 2.92 -7.39
C LYS A 109 18.93 2.99 -8.81
N ALA A 110 18.45 1.87 -9.36
CA ALA A 110 17.93 1.81 -10.74
C ALA A 110 16.61 2.58 -10.89
N SER A 111 15.74 2.54 -9.88
CA SER A 111 14.42 3.19 -9.91
C SER A 111 14.43 4.64 -9.43
N GLY A 112 15.45 5.04 -8.67
CA GLY A 112 15.49 6.32 -7.94
C GLY A 112 14.60 6.34 -6.69
N ALA A 113 14.29 5.17 -6.14
CA ALA A 113 13.69 5.04 -4.81
C ALA A 113 14.77 5.17 -3.72
N GLU A 114 14.35 5.45 -2.49
CA GLU A 114 15.26 5.41 -1.34
C GLU A 114 15.50 3.96 -0.90
N TYR A 115 16.74 3.62 -0.61
CA TYR A 115 17.10 2.30 -0.08
C TYR A 115 16.88 2.27 1.43
N ALA A 116 16.15 1.26 1.93
CA ALA A 116 15.81 1.14 3.36
C ALA A 116 16.27 -0.18 4.01
N GLY A 117 16.86 -1.11 3.26
CA GLY A 117 17.20 -2.45 3.77
C GLY A 117 15.97 -3.33 4.02
N ALA A 118 16.13 -4.41 4.78
CA ALA A 118 15.07 -5.36 5.11
C ALA A 118 14.21 -4.84 6.28
N VAL A 119 13.11 -4.17 5.96
CA VAL A 119 12.21 -3.49 6.91
C VAL A 119 10.82 -4.11 7.00
N LEU A 120 10.56 -5.16 6.20
CA LEU A 120 9.34 -5.96 6.22
C LEU A 120 9.61 -7.38 6.74
#